data_AF-A0A378NS81-F1
#
_entry.id   AF-A0A378NS81-F1
#
_cell.length_a   1.000
_cell.length_b   1.000
_cell.length_c   1.000
_cell.angle_alpha   90.00
_cell.angle_beta   90.00
_cell.angle_gamma   90.00
#
_symmetry.space_group_name_H-M   'P 1'
#
loop_
_entity.id
_entity.type
_entity.pdbx_description
1 polymer ?
#
loop_
_entity_poly.entity_id
_entity_poly.type
_entity_poly.pdbx_seq_one_letter_code
_entity_poly.pdbx_strand_id
1 'polypeptide(L)'
;MKDLSYLNKYRIQASRIFGSMGDEHNGAFRIKIKDKWFIVIASNGGGWEHVSISPEKSKQTPRWEEMCKMKELFFEDDETVIQYIVAKKDNINVKENCLHLWKPTNQTVPMPPKCFV
;
A
#
# COMPACT_ATOMS: atom_id res chain seq x y z
N MET A 1 10.81 -1.80 0.60
CA MET A 1 9.89 -2.05 -0.52
C MET A 1 10.60 -2.90 -1.55
N LYS A 2 9.88 -3.83 -2.19
CA LYS A 2 10.40 -4.69 -3.26
C LYS A 2 10.63 -3.91 -4.56
N ASP A 3 11.49 -4.41 -5.44
CA ASP A 3 11.45 -4.05 -6.87
C ASP A 3 10.14 -4.59 -7.46
N LEU A 4 9.25 -3.69 -7.88
CA LEU A 4 7.90 -3.95 -8.34
C LEU A 4 7.84 -4.32 -9.84
N SER A 5 8.97 -4.44 -10.52
CA SER A 5 9.02 -4.78 -11.95
C SER A 5 8.36 -6.14 -12.25
N TYR A 6 8.41 -7.09 -11.31
CA TYR A 6 7.71 -8.38 -11.47
C TYR A 6 6.18 -8.26 -11.46
N LEU A 7 5.64 -7.14 -10.96
CA LEU A 7 4.22 -6.81 -10.98
C LEU A 7 3.82 -6.01 -12.23
N ASN A 8 4.71 -5.78 -13.19
CA ASN A 8 4.42 -4.97 -14.39
C ASN A 8 3.22 -5.49 -15.20
N LYS A 9 2.96 -6.80 -15.21
CA LYS A 9 1.76 -7.37 -15.84
C LYS A 9 0.43 -6.91 -15.21
N TYR A 10 0.47 -6.43 -13.97
CA TYR A 10 -0.67 -5.87 -13.24
C TYR A 10 -0.66 -4.34 -13.19
N ARG A 11 0.39 -3.70 -13.72
CA ARG A 11 0.53 -2.24 -13.74
C ARG A 11 -0.53 -1.66 -14.66
N ILE A 12 -1.23 -0.63 -14.18
CA ILE A 12 -2.26 0.07 -14.95
C ILE A 12 -1.78 1.46 -15.34
N GLN A 13 -2.27 1.93 -16.48
CA GLN A 13 -1.97 3.27 -16.94
C GLN A 13 -2.69 4.30 -16.06
N ALA A 14 -1.92 4.93 -15.18
CA ALA A 14 -2.38 6.00 -14.31
C ALA A 14 -1.65 7.33 -14.59
N SER A 15 -1.03 7.47 -15.77
CA SER A 15 -0.28 8.66 -16.16
C SER A 15 -1.11 9.94 -16.19
N ARG A 16 -2.44 9.84 -16.38
CA ARG A 16 -3.35 11.00 -16.26
C ARG A 16 -3.50 11.52 -14.83
N ILE A 17 -3.16 10.70 -13.83
CA ILE A 17 -3.25 11.04 -12.40
C ILE A 17 -1.86 11.38 -11.84
N PHE A 18 -0.84 10.61 -12.21
CA PHE A 18 0.51 10.71 -11.62
C PHE A 18 1.60 11.19 -12.59
N GLY A 19 1.26 11.52 -13.84
CA GLY A 19 2.20 12.00 -14.85
C GLY A 19 3.08 10.91 -15.50
N SER A 20 3.14 9.69 -14.96
CA SER A 20 3.94 8.59 -15.50
C SER A 20 3.30 7.21 -15.28
N MET A 21 3.92 6.15 -15.84
CA MET A 21 3.59 4.75 -15.53
C MET A 21 4.18 4.29 -14.18
N GLY A 22 5.02 5.11 -13.56
CA GLY A 22 5.90 4.71 -12.46
C GLY A 22 7.17 4.02 -12.94
N ASP A 23 7.90 3.44 -11.99
CA ASP A 23 9.23 2.82 -12.14
C ASP A 23 9.29 1.53 -11.30
N GLU A 24 10.49 1.05 -10.97
CA GLU A 24 10.70 -0.13 -10.12
C GLU A 24 10.12 -0.01 -8.71
N HIS A 25 9.87 1.19 -8.17
CA HIS A 25 9.35 1.39 -6.80
C HIS A 25 8.07 2.22 -6.73
N ASN A 26 7.64 2.81 -7.84
CA ASN A 26 6.47 3.66 -7.92
C ASN A 26 5.49 3.13 -8.97
N GLY A 27 4.19 3.25 -8.75
CA GLY A 27 3.20 2.94 -9.79
C GLY A 27 1.81 2.64 -9.28
N ALA A 28 0.88 2.46 -10.23
CA ALA A 28 -0.47 2.01 -9.97
C ALA A 28 -0.67 0.60 -10.52
N PHE A 29 -1.36 -0.26 -9.76
CA PHE A 29 -1.55 -1.67 -10.06
C PHE A 29 -3.01 -2.06 -9.84
N ARG A 30 -3.49 -3.02 -10.63
CA ARG A 30 -4.79 -3.65 -10.47
C ARG A 30 -4.59 -5.10 -10.06
N ILE A 31 -4.77 -5.37 -8.77
CA ILE A 31 -4.46 -6.66 -8.14
C ILE A 31 -5.76 -7.41 -7.82
N LYS A 32 -5.80 -8.71 -8.14
CA LYS A 32 -6.89 -9.60 -7.73
C LYS A 32 -6.47 -10.41 -6.50
N ILE A 33 -7.29 -10.41 -5.45
CA ILE A 33 -7.16 -11.33 -4.32
C ILE A 33 -8.50 -12.04 -4.15
N LYS A 34 -8.48 -13.37 -4.25
CA LYS A 34 -9.71 -14.19 -4.30
C LYS A 34 -10.64 -13.65 -5.41
N ASP A 35 -11.84 -13.21 -5.05
CA ASP A 35 -12.85 -12.69 -5.99
C ASP A 35 -12.94 -11.16 -6.03
N LYS A 36 -12.01 -10.45 -5.37
CA LYS A 36 -12.01 -9.00 -5.29
C LYS A 36 -10.86 -8.38 -6.08
N TRP A 37 -11.16 -7.25 -6.70
CA TRP A 37 -10.19 -6.41 -7.39
C TRP A 37 -9.87 -5.17 -6.57
N PHE A 38 -8.59 -4.83 -6.52
CA PHE A 38 -8.07 -3.68 -5.81
C PHE A 38 -7.26 -2.81 -6.77
N ILE A 39 -7.44 -1.50 -6.62
CA ILE A 39 -6.52 -0.50 -7.16
C ILE A 39 -5.50 -0.21 -6.07
N VAL A 40 -4.24 -0.43 -6.40
CA VAL A 40 -3.12 -0.26 -5.48
C VAL A 40 -2.19 0.79 -6.04
N ILE A 41 -1.79 1.76 -5.23
CA ILE A 41 -0.77 2.75 -5.62
C ILE A 41 0.41 2.57 -4.67
N ALA A 42 1.57 2.27 -5.24
CA ALA A 42 2.85 2.21 -4.53
C ALA A 42 3.65 3.47 -4.85
N SER A 43 4.31 4.00 -3.83
CA SER A 43 5.19 5.16 -3.96
C SER A 43 6.34 5.09 -2.98
N ASN A 44 7.53 5.48 -3.43
CA ASN A 44 8.74 5.63 -2.63
C ASN A 44 9.27 7.06 -2.79
N GLY A 45 9.16 7.87 -1.75
CA GLY A 45 9.59 9.26 -1.78
C GLY A 45 9.25 10.01 -0.50
N GLY A 46 9.81 11.21 -0.31
CA GLY A 46 9.52 12.04 0.86
C GLY A 46 9.90 11.41 2.20
N GLY A 47 10.81 10.42 2.20
CA GLY A 47 11.20 9.66 3.39
C GLY A 47 10.26 8.50 3.75
N TRP A 48 9.33 8.14 2.86
CA TRP A 48 8.36 7.07 3.09
C TRP A 48 8.23 6.14 1.88
N GLU A 49 8.15 4.85 2.19
CA GLU A 49 7.57 3.84 1.33
C GLU A 49 6.09 3.70 1.69
N HIS A 50 5.24 3.69 0.67
CA HIS A 50 3.80 3.76 0.85
C HIS A 50 3.06 2.89 -0.16
N VAL A 51 2.04 2.20 0.33
CA VAL A 51 1.09 1.47 -0.51
C VAL A 51 -0.33 1.81 -0.06
N SER A 52 -1.11 2.41 -0.96
CA SER A 52 -2.55 2.60 -0.76
C SER A 52 -3.35 1.51 -1.46
N ILE A 53 -4.36 0.97 -0.80
CA ILE A 53 -5.14 -0.17 -1.23
C ILE A 53 -6.62 0.21 -1.21
N SER A 54 -7.20 0.35 -2.40
CA SER A 54 -8.60 0.70 -2.58
C SER A 54 -9.35 -0.45 -3.24
N PRO A 55 -10.48 -0.92 -2.71
CA PRO A 55 -11.39 -1.78 -3.45
C PRO A 55 -11.82 -1.10 -4.75
N GLU A 56 -11.81 -1.84 -5.87
CA GLU A 56 -12.15 -1.24 -7.18
C GLU A 56 -13.67 -1.02 -7.33
N LYS A 57 -14.46 -2.03 -6.96
CA LYS A 57 -15.92 -2.04 -7.18
C LYS A 57 -16.74 -2.21 -5.90
N SER A 58 -16.09 -2.60 -4.81
CA SER A 58 -16.76 -2.89 -3.55
C SER A 58 -16.75 -1.67 -2.63
N LYS A 59 -17.81 -1.49 -1.84
CA LYS A 59 -17.81 -0.55 -0.70
C LYS A 59 -17.26 -1.18 0.59
N GLN A 60 -16.81 -2.44 0.53
CA GLN A 60 -16.21 -3.10 1.67
C GLN A 60 -14.74 -2.73 1.80
N THR A 61 -14.36 -2.16 2.94
CA THR A 61 -12.96 -1.95 3.34
C THR A 61 -12.15 -3.26 3.20
N PRO A 62 -10.89 -3.20 2.72
CA PRO A 62 -10.02 -4.37 2.66
C PRO A 62 -9.94 -5.08 4.00
N ARG A 63 -10.02 -6.41 3.94
CA ARG A 63 -9.91 -7.28 5.12
C ARG A 63 -8.45 -7.46 5.52
N TRP A 64 -8.22 -7.87 6.76
CA TRP A 64 -6.88 -8.15 7.28
C TRP A 64 -6.08 -9.09 6.37
N GLU A 65 -6.65 -10.21 5.94
CA GLU A 65 -5.99 -11.16 5.03
C GLU A 65 -5.58 -10.51 3.69
N GLU A 66 -6.40 -9.60 3.18
CA GLU A 66 -6.13 -8.87 1.93
C GLU A 66 -4.96 -7.91 2.15
N MET A 67 -4.93 -7.21 3.30
CA MET A 67 -3.82 -6.33 3.69
C MET A 67 -2.51 -7.10 3.88
N CYS A 68 -2.52 -8.26 4.55
CA CYS A 68 -1.35 -9.13 4.68
C CYS A 68 -0.83 -9.54 3.30
N LYS A 69 -1.71 -9.91 2.37
CA LYS A 69 -1.28 -10.29 1.03
C LYS A 69 -0.71 -9.11 0.24
N MET A 70 -1.25 -7.91 0.42
CA MET A 70 -0.66 -6.70 -0.16
C MET A 70 0.71 -6.39 0.45
N LYS A 71 0.90 -6.60 1.76
CA LYS A 71 2.21 -6.47 2.41
C LYS A 71 3.23 -7.41 1.76
N GLU A 72 2.90 -8.69 1.60
CA GLU A 72 3.76 -9.67 0.93
C GLU A 72 4.11 -9.29 -0.54
N LEU A 73 3.19 -8.64 -1.25
CA LEU A 73 3.39 -8.26 -2.65
C LEU A 73 4.23 -7.00 -2.84
N PHE A 74 4.27 -6.08 -1.88
CA PHE A 74 4.92 -4.78 -2.09
C PHE A 74 6.11 -4.53 -1.15
N PHE A 75 6.20 -5.28 -0.05
CA PHE A 75 7.27 -5.17 0.94
C PHE A 75 7.97 -6.51 1.13
N GLU A 76 9.20 -6.47 1.61
CA GLU A 76 9.97 -7.65 2.01
C GLU A 76 9.34 -8.33 3.22
N ASP A 77 9.68 -9.61 3.40
CA ASP A 77 9.05 -10.46 4.40
C ASP A 77 9.41 -10.00 5.83
N ASP A 78 10.61 -9.48 6.03
CA ASP A 78 11.12 -8.93 7.30
C ASP A 78 10.79 -7.45 7.51
N GLU A 79 10.22 -6.77 6.52
CA GLU A 79 9.81 -5.38 6.65
C GLU A 79 8.57 -5.22 7.52
N THR A 80 8.65 -4.31 8.49
CA THR A 80 7.50 -3.86 9.28
C THR A 80 6.85 -2.66 8.61
N VAL A 81 5.53 -2.73 8.44
CA VAL A 81 4.71 -1.64 7.90
C VAL A 81 3.62 -1.26 8.90
N ILE A 82 3.20 0.00 8.86
CA ILE A 82 2.25 0.58 9.79
C ILE A 82 1.01 1.04 9.02
N GLN A 83 -0.15 0.83 9.63
CA GLN A 83 -1.36 1.54 9.26
C GLN A 83 -1.69 2.58 10.34
N TYR A 84 -1.72 3.85 9.96
CA TYR A 84 -2.07 4.93 10.88
C TYR A 84 -3.58 5.16 10.94
N ILE A 85 -4.11 5.25 12.15
CA ILE A 85 -5.41 5.87 12.42
C ILE A 85 -5.10 7.27 12.95
N VAL A 86 -5.16 8.26 12.06
CA VAL A 86 -4.79 9.64 12.39
C VAL A 86 -5.88 10.37 13.18
N ALA A 87 -5.50 11.45 13.86
CA ALA A 87 -6.49 12.31 14.51
C ALA A 87 -7.52 12.82 13.49
N LYS A 88 -8.77 12.96 13.91
CA LYS A 88 -9.89 13.30 13.01
C LYS A 88 -9.65 14.58 12.20
N LYS A 89 -8.98 15.58 12.80
CA LYS A 89 -8.62 16.85 12.14
C LYS A 89 -7.60 16.69 11.00
N ASP A 90 -6.76 15.65 11.08
CA ASP A 90 -5.72 15.34 10.12
C ASP A 90 -6.18 14.24 9.14
N ASN A 91 -7.42 13.76 9.31
CA ASN A 91 -8.02 12.76 8.45
C ASN A 91 -8.62 13.41 7.20
N ILE A 92 -7.79 13.55 6.17
CA ILE A 92 -8.16 14.13 4.87
C ILE A 92 -9.02 13.15 4.04
N ASN A 93 -9.06 11.86 4.40
CA ASN A 93 -9.66 10.71 3.70
C ASN A 93 -10.12 10.98 2.25
N VAL A 94 -9.19 10.91 1.30
CA VAL A 94 -9.45 11.23 -0.11
C VAL A 94 -10.32 10.17 -0.80
N LYS A 95 -10.34 8.93 -0.28
CA LYS A 95 -11.06 7.82 -0.89
C LYS A 95 -11.62 6.88 0.16
N GLU A 96 -12.95 6.80 0.21
CA GLU A 96 -13.67 5.91 1.12
C GLU A 96 -13.19 4.45 0.96
N ASN A 97 -13.02 3.74 2.07
CA ASN A 97 -12.55 2.34 2.13
C ASN A 97 -11.13 2.10 1.62
N CYS A 98 -10.31 3.14 1.45
CA CYS A 98 -8.89 2.98 1.18
C CYS A 98 -8.12 2.75 2.48
N LEU A 99 -7.29 1.71 2.51
CA LEU A 99 -6.32 1.48 3.58
C LEU A 99 -4.91 1.72 3.08
N HIS A 100 -4.00 1.96 4.00
CA HIS A 100 -2.64 2.36 3.69
C HIS A 100 -1.64 1.57 4.52
N LEU A 101 -0.54 1.19 3.88
CA LEU A 101 0.66 0.64 4.51
C LEU A 101 1.78 1.66 4.35
N TRP A 102 2.44 1.99 5.45
CA TRP A 102 3.51 2.97 5.51
C TRP A 102 4.76 2.37 6.14
N LYS A 103 5.92 2.68 5.58
CA LYS A 103 7.22 2.40 6.19
C LYS A 103 8.13 3.61 6.01
N PRO A 104 8.69 4.17 7.09
CA PRO A 104 9.68 5.23 6.95
C PRO A 104 11.00 4.66 6.42
N THR A 105 11.70 5.41 5.56
CA THR A 105 12.97 4.96 4.98
C THR A 105 14.18 5.26 5.87
N ASN A 106 14.05 6.25 6.76
CA ASN A 106 15.17 6.82 7.51
C ASN A 106 15.17 6.43 9.01
N GLN A 107 14.26 5.56 9.43
CA GLN A 107 14.15 5.11 10.82
C GLN A 107 13.53 3.71 10.89
N THR A 108 13.83 2.98 11.96
CA THR A 108 13.18 1.70 12.25
C THR A 108 11.80 1.95 12.85
N VAL A 109 10.82 1.14 12.45
CA VAL A 109 9.51 1.14 13.08
C VAL A 109 9.64 0.58 14.50
N PRO A 110 9.26 1.32 15.56
CA PRO A 110 9.28 0.79 16.91
C PRO A 110 8.26 -0.34 17.00
N MET A 111 8.70 -1.47 17.56
CA MET A 111 7.84 -2.63 17.82
C MET A 111 7.43 -2.68 19.28
N PRO A 112 6.19 -3.13 19.59
CA PRO A 112 5.84 -3.47 20.95
C PRO A 112 6.80 -4.54 21.51
N PRO A 113 6.93 -4.64 22.85
CA PRO A 113 7.72 -5.71 23.46
C PRO A 113 7.29 -7.08 22.93
N LYS A 114 8.24 -7.93 22.55
CA LYS A 114 7.98 -9.22 21.88
C LYS A 114 7.07 -10.17 22.68
N CYS A 115 6.94 -9.98 24.00
CA CYS A 115 6.03 -10.77 24.82
C CYS A 115 4.54 -10.44 24.60
N PHE A 116 4.22 -9.37 23.87
CA PHE A 116 2.85 -8.92 23.58
C PHE A 116 2.47 -9.05 22.10
N VAL A 117 3.35 -9.59 21.26
CA VAL A 117 3.20 -9.69 19.80
C VAL A 117 3.16 -11.14 19.35
#